data_AF-A0AAD8YCR6-F1
#
_entry.id   AF-A0AAD8YCR6-F1
#
_cell.length_a   1.000
_cell.length_b   1.000
_cell.length_c   1.000
_cell.angle_alpha   90.00
_cell.angle_beta   90.00
_cell.angle_gamma   90.00
#
_symmetry.space_group_name_H-M   'P 1'
#
loop_
_entity.id
_entity.type
_entity.pdbx_description
1 polymer ?
#
loop_
_entity_poly.entity_id
_entity_poly.type
_entity_poly.pdbx_seq_one_letter_code
_entity_poly.pdbx_strand_id
1 'polypeptide(L)'
;MADLQSKVTQLTSQIEGQLTTMVDEIEKQKLRPMGRNMHSCIVSCYDKIGKSGRKEQIEQCAQNCQMPYQQAGQVTQQEIGNFQNRLQNGMMQCQNDAQAMVTPDMQGDEKKMRQVENNLFKCIEGAVGKSKAELGPMRQRIESRMVLESSNGAGGDSGEKKGWFGRG
;
A
#
# COMPACT_ATOMS: atom_id res chain seq x y z
N MET A 1 -20.61 -23.80 -15.46
CA MET A 1 -19.16 -23.53 -15.61
C MET A 1 -18.82 -22.15 -16.18
N ALA A 2 -19.14 -21.79 -17.45
CA ALA A 2 -18.74 -20.49 -18.02
C ALA A 2 -19.34 -19.25 -17.31
N ASP A 3 -20.61 -19.34 -16.89
CA ASP A 3 -21.28 -18.29 -16.12
C ASP A 3 -20.62 -18.05 -14.75
N LEU A 4 -20.24 -19.13 -14.06
CA LEU A 4 -19.56 -19.05 -12.76
C LEU A 4 -18.18 -18.39 -12.86
N GLN A 5 -17.38 -18.77 -13.86
CA GLN A 5 -16.07 -18.14 -14.09
C GLN A 5 -16.22 -16.64 -14.35
N SER A 6 -17.20 -16.23 -15.17
CA SER A 6 -17.44 -14.82 -15.45
C SER A 6 -17.78 -14.01 -14.19
N LYS A 7 -18.62 -14.56 -13.31
CA LYS A 7 -19.00 -13.94 -12.04
C LYS A 7 -17.81 -13.83 -11.09
N VAL A 8 -16.98 -14.86 -11.02
CA VAL A 8 -15.77 -14.85 -10.19
C VAL A 8 -14.79 -13.79 -10.69
N THR A 9 -14.51 -13.75 -12.00
CA THR A 9 -13.64 -12.72 -12.60
C THR A 9 -14.18 -11.31 -12.34
N GLN A 10 -15.50 -11.11 -12.43
CA GLN A 10 -16.12 -9.83 -12.13
C GLN A 10 -15.87 -9.40 -10.67
N LEU A 11 -16.10 -10.29 -9.70
CA LEU A 11 -15.85 -10.01 -8.28
C LEU A 11 -14.38 -9.67 -8.01
N THR A 12 -13.46 -10.44 -8.57
CA THR A 12 -12.01 -10.20 -8.43
C THR A 12 -11.59 -8.87 -9.05
N SER A 13 -12.09 -8.53 -10.24
CA SER A 13 -11.75 -7.26 -10.89
C SER A 13 -12.23 -6.03 -10.09
N GLN A 14 -13.39 -6.13 -9.42
CA GLN A 14 -13.92 -5.04 -8.60
C GLN A 14 -13.04 -4.75 -7.38
N ILE A 15 -12.58 -5.80 -6.69
CA ILE A 15 -11.71 -5.65 -5.53
C ILE A 15 -10.32 -5.14 -5.93
N GLU A 16 -9.78 -5.60 -7.07
CA GLU A 16 -8.53 -5.08 -7.63
C GLU A 16 -8.65 -3.60 -7.99
N GLY A 17 -9.76 -3.18 -8.61
CA GLY A 17 -10.00 -1.77 -8.92
C GLY A 17 -10.10 -0.88 -7.66
N GLN A 18 -10.73 -1.39 -6.59
CA GLN A 18 -10.77 -0.69 -5.30
C GLN A 18 -9.37 -0.59 -4.66
N LEU A 19 -8.59 -1.67 -4.72
CA LEU A 19 -7.19 -1.67 -4.27
C LEU A 19 -6.36 -0.63 -5.03
N THR A 20 -6.42 -0.62 -6.36
CA THR A 20 -5.72 0.37 -7.19
C THR A 20 -6.12 1.79 -6.83
N THR A 21 -7.43 2.06 -6.68
CA THR A 21 -7.93 3.39 -6.30
C THR A 21 -7.37 3.84 -4.95
N MET A 22 -7.37 2.95 -3.96
CA MET A 22 -6.83 3.24 -2.63
C MET A 22 -5.33 3.51 -2.67
N VAL A 23 -4.56 2.72 -3.42
CA VAL A 23 -3.12 2.93 -3.60
C VAL A 23 -2.85 4.28 -4.29
N ASP A 24 -3.61 4.60 -5.33
CA ASP A 24 -3.54 5.87 -6.04
C ASP A 24 -3.78 7.07 -5.11
N GLU A 25 -4.76 6.96 -4.20
CA GLU A 25 -5.04 7.99 -3.20
C GLU A 25 -3.89 8.14 -2.21
N ILE A 26 -3.34 7.04 -1.69
CA ILE A 26 -2.19 7.05 -0.78
C ILE A 26 -0.99 7.70 -1.46
N GLU A 27 -0.71 7.33 -2.72
CA GLU A 27 0.38 7.94 -3.47
C GLU A 27 0.20 9.44 -3.60
N LYS A 28 -0.99 9.88 -4.05
CA LYS A 28 -1.30 11.30 -4.28
C LYS A 28 -1.26 12.12 -3.00
N GLN A 29 -1.85 11.60 -1.92
CA GLN A 29 -2.09 12.37 -0.70
C GLN A 29 -0.95 12.26 0.32
N LYS A 30 -0.16 11.17 0.30
CA LYS A 30 0.87 10.90 1.31
C LYS A 30 2.26 10.79 0.71
N LEU A 31 2.48 9.89 -0.25
CA LEU A 31 3.83 9.64 -0.79
C LEU A 31 4.37 10.82 -1.60
N ARG A 32 3.56 11.49 -2.42
CA ARG A 32 4.00 12.66 -3.20
C ARG A 32 4.43 13.83 -2.30
N PRO A 33 3.65 14.27 -1.30
CA PRO A 33 4.11 15.27 -0.33
C PRO A 33 5.37 14.84 0.43
N MET A 34 5.46 13.55 0.81
CA MET A 34 6.64 13.00 1.47
C MET A 34 7.88 13.07 0.58
N GLY A 35 7.76 12.72 -0.70
CA GLY A 35 8.83 12.86 -1.69
C GLY A 35 9.27 14.32 -1.88
N ARG A 36 8.31 15.26 -1.90
CA ARG A 36 8.64 16.71 -1.91
C ARG A 36 9.46 17.10 -0.67
N ASN A 37 9.05 16.66 0.52
CA ASN A 37 9.77 16.96 1.75
C ASN A 37 11.17 16.33 1.78
N MET A 38 11.32 15.10 1.29
CA MET A 38 12.61 14.44 1.09
C MET A 38 13.54 15.30 0.23
N HIS A 39 13.09 15.74 -0.95
CA HIS A 39 13.91 16.59 -1.82
C HIS A 39 14.25 17.94 -1.17
N SER A 40 13.29 18.58 -0.50
CA SER A 40 13.52 19.83 0.22
C SER A 40 14.55 19.67 1.37
N CYS A 41 14.51 18.54 2.06
CA CYS A 41 15.48 18.18 3.10
C CYS A 41 16.89 18.03 2.52
N ILE A 42 17.01 17.34 1.37
CA ILE A 42 18.29 17.18 0.68
C ILE A 42 18.87 18.54 0.27
N VAL A 43 18.05 19.43 -0.32
CA VAL A 43 18.49 20.79 -0.66
C VAL A 43 19.02 21.51 0.59
N SER A 44 18.31 21.40 1.72
CA SER A 44 18.74 21.99 2.99
C SER A 44 20.06 21.42 3.51
N CYS A 45 20.37 20.14 3.26
CA CYS A 45 21.67 19.56 3.57
C CYS A 45 22.79 20.26 2.79
N TYR A 46 22.60 20.50 1.49
CA TYR A 46 23.57 21.20 0.65
C TYR A 46 23.71 22.68 1.03
N ASP A 47 22.62 23.36 1.41
CA ASP A 47 22.69 24.76 1.83
C ASP A 47 23.49 24.96 3.13
N LYS A 48 23.35 24.03 4.08
CA LYS A 48 24.01 24.10 5.40
C LYS A 48 25.43 23.56 5.40
N ILE A 49 25.64 22.41 4.76
CA ILE A 49 26.89 21.64 4.85
C ILE A 49 27.75 21.85 3.58
N GLY A 50 27.14 22.15 2.44
CA GLY A 50 27.82 22.19 1.14
C GLY A 50 28.92 23.22 0.99
N LYS A 51 28.97 24.26 1.84
CA LYS A 51 30.00 25.31 1.77
C LYS A 51 31.25 25.02 2.58
N SER A 52 31.20 24.15 3.59
CA SER A 52 32.28 24.00 4.56
C SER A 52 32.42 22.59 5.16
N GLY A 53 31.43 21.73 4.96
CA GLY A 53 31.41 20.38 5.49
C GLY A 53 32.09 19.37 4.56
N ARG A 54 32.41 18.21 5.14
CA ARG A 54 33.00 17.09 4.40
C ARG A 54 31.93 16.41 3.54
N LYS A 55 32.35 15.79 2.44
CA LYS A 55 31.45 15.08 1.51
C LYS A 55 30.62 14.02 2.23
N GLU A 56 31.23 13.28 3.15
CA GLU A 56 30.57 12.19 3.90
C GLU A 56 29.40 12.72 4.76
N GLN A 57 29.49 13.95 5.27
CA GLN A 57 28.44 14.56 6.08
C GLN A 57 27.21 14.93 5.24
N ILE A 58 27.43 15.35 3.99
CA ILE A 58 26.35 15.63 3.03
C ILE A 58 25.65 14.32 2.63
N GLU A 59 26.43 13.28 2.32
CA GLU A 59 25.91 11.97 1.96
C GLU A 59 25.07 11.37 3.10
N GLN A 60 25.55 11.45 4.35
CA GLN A 60 24.80 10.98 5.51
C GLN A 60 23.51 11.78 5.75
N CYS A 61 23.56 13.11 5.60
CA CYS A 61 22.37 13.96 5.71
C CYS A 61 21.33 13.61 4.64
N ALA A 62 21.76 13.45 3.39
CA ALA A 62 20.89 13.09 2.28
C ALA A 62 20.25 11.70 2.47
N GLN A 63 21.00 10.71 2.98
CA GLN A 63 20.47 9.39 3.31
C GLN A 63 19.36 9.47 4.36
N ASN A 64 19.57 10.25 5.43
CA ASN A 64 18.54 10.44 6.46
C ASN A 64 17.25 11.08 5.91
N CYS A 65 17.36 11.98 4.92
CA CYS A 65 16.19 12.54 4.26
C CYS A 65 15.42 11.51 3.40
N GLN A 66 16.11 10.53 2.81
CA GLN A 66 15.53 9.51 1.92
C GLN A 66 14.89 8.35 2.67
N MET A 67 15.45 7.99 3.83
CA MET A 67 14.98 6.86 4.64
C MET A 67 13.45 6.85 4.85
N PRO A 68 12.82 7.97 5.25
CA PRO A 68 11.38 8.04 5.41
C PRO A 68 10.57 7.62 4.19
N TYR A 69 10.94 8.18 3.04
CA TYR A 69 10.27 7.92 1.78
C TYR A 69 10.44 6.46 1.33
N GLN A 70 11.65 5.92 1.48
CA GLN A 70 11.93 4.52 1.13
C GLN A 70 11.15 3.55 2.02
N GLN A 71 11.09 3.80 3.34
CA GLN A 71 10.31 2.97 4.27
C GLN A 71 8.82 3.00 3.94
N ALA A 72 8.27 4.18 3.67
CA ALA A 72 6.88 4.33 3.28
C ALA A 72 6.54 3.57 1.98
N GLY A 73 7.44 3.62 0.99
CA GLY A 73 7.32 2.84 -0.25
C GLY A 73 7.35 1.33 -0.02
N GLN A 74 8.29 0.84 0.81
CA GLN A 74 8.40 -0.58 1.14
C GLN A 74 7.16 -1.11 1.87
N VAL A 75 6.67 -0.40 2.88
CA VAL A 75 5.45 -0.78 3.62
C VAL A 75 4.25 -0.84 2.69
N THR A 76 4.10 0.15 1.81
CA THR A 76 3.00 0.19 0.84
C THR A 76 3.03 -1.05 -0.07
N GLN A 77 4.19 -1.36 -0.66
CA GLN A 77 4.34 -2.54 -1.51
C GLN A 77 4.11 -3.85 -0.75
N GLN A 78 4.61 -3.96 0.48
CA GLN A 78 4.42 -5.14 1.31
C GLN A 78 2.94 -5.38 1.63
N GLU A 79 2.21 -4.33 2.01
CA GLU A 79 0.77 -4.43 2.31
C GLU A 79 -0.05 -4.82 1.06
N ILE A 80 0.30 -4.29 -0.11
CA ILE A 80 -0.32 -4.68 -1.39
C ILE A 80 -0.06 -6.16 -1.68
N GLY A 81 1.20 -6.61 -1.57
CA GLY A 81 1.55 -8.02 -1.79
C GLY A 81 0.84 -8.96 -0.81
N ASN A 82 0.77 -8.58 0.46
CA ASN A 82 0.06 -9.33 1.49
C ASN A 82 -1.44 -9.43 1.19
N PHE A 83 -2.05 -8.35 0.73
CA PHE A 83 -3.46 -8.32 0.32
C PHE A 83 -3.72 -9.26 -0.86
N GLN A 84 -2.90 -9.16 -1.92
CA GLN A 84 -3.03 -10.00 -3.11
C GLN A 84 -2.85 -11.48 -2.78
N ASN A 85 -1.87 -11.83 -1.94
CA ASN A 85 -1.66 -13.19 -1.49
C ASN A 85 -2.86 -13.74 -0.71
N ARG A 86 -3.46 -12.94 0.20
CA ARG A 86 -4.65 -13.37 0.94
C ARG A 86 -5.86 -13.60 0.03
N LEU A 87 -6.06 -12.72 -0.96
CA LEU A 87 -7.13 -12.88 -1.94
C LEU A 87 -6.94 -14.16 -2.77
N GLN A 88 -5.75 -14.37 -3.35
CA GLN A 88 -5.44 -15.55 -4.16
C GLN A 88 -5.56 -16.84 -3.35
N ASN A 89 -5.02 -16.87 -2.13
CA ASN A 89 -5.13 -18.03 -1.25
C ASN A 89 -6.59 -18.31 -0.87
N GLY A 90 -7.40 -17.29 -0.60
CA GLY A 90 -8.82 -17.43 -0.32
C GLY A 90 -9.58 -18.04 -1.50
N MET A 91 -9.32 -17.59 -2.72
CA MET A 91 -9.93 -18.14 -3.93
C MET A 91 -9.51 -19.59 -4.19
N MET A 92 -8.22 -19.89 -4.02
CA MET A 92 -7.68 -21.25 -4.18
C MET A 92 -8.28 -22.22 -3.16
N GLN A 93 -8.42 -21.79 -1.90
CA GLN A 93 -9.06 -22.59 -0.87
C GLN A 93 -10.51 -22.94 -1.24
N CYS A 94 -11.29 -21.96 -1.72
CA CYS A 94 -12.66 -22.21 -2.17
C CYS A 94 -12.73 -23.22 -3.32
N GLN A 95 -11.77 -23.17 -4.25
CA GLN A 95 -11.69 -24.14 -5.34
C GLN A 95 -11.37 -25.55 -4.84
N ASN A 96 -10.43 -25.67 -3.89
CA ASN A 96 -10.08 -26.95 -3.27
C ASN A 96 -11.26 -27.55 -2.50
N ASP A 97 -11.97 -26.73 -1.71
CA ASP A 97 -13.16 -27.13 -0.97
C ASP A 97 -14.27 -27.61 -1.93
N ALA A 98 -14.45 -26.90 -3.05
CA ALA A 98 -15.40 -27.29 -4.08
C ALA A 98 -15.05 -28.63 -4.73
N GLN A 99 -13.76 -28.86 -5.07
CA GLN A 99 -13.30 -30.13 -5.62
C GLN A 99 -13.46 -31.28 -4.62
N ALA A 100 -13.24 -31.04 -3.34
CA ALA A 100 -13.42 -32.05 -2.29
C ALA A 100 -14.89 -32.48 -2.11
N MET A 101 -15.86 -31.64 -2.51
CA MET A 101 -17.29 -31.97 -2.51
C MET A 101 -17.71 -32.84 -3.72
N VAL A 102 -16.91 -32.90 -4.78
CA VAL A 102 -17.24 -33.67 -5.99
C VAL A 102 -16.92 -35.14 -5.77
N THR A 103 -17.96 -35.98 -5.65
CA THR A 103 -17.81 -37.44 -5.61
C THR A 103 -18.10 -38.07 -6.98
N PRO A 104 -17.59 -39.28 -7.28
CA PRO A 104 -17.78 -39.93 -8.58
C PRO A 104 -19.25 -40.14 -8.97
N ASP A 105 -20.14 -40.32 -8.00
CA ASP A 105 -21.59 -40.46 -8.20
C ASP A 105 -22.30 -39.16 -8.58
N MET A 106 -21.64 -38.00 -8.43
CA MET A 106 -22.21 -36.69 -8.79
C MET A 106 -21.96 -36.28 -10.24
N GLN A 107 -21.04 -36.94 -10.95
CA GLN A 107 -20.65 -36.54 -12.31
C GLN A 107 -21.79 -36.68 -13.33
N GLY A 108 -22.85 -37.44 -13.02
CA GLY A 108 -24.07 -37.56 -13.82
C GLY A 108 -25.28 -36.80 -13.28
N ASP A 109 -25.16 -36.11 -12.14
CA ASP A 109 -26.26 -35.41 -11.48
C ASP A 109 -26.08 -33.89 -11.53
N GLU A 110 -26.77 -33.26 -12.50
CA GLU A 110 -26.72 -31.81 -12.70
C GLU A 110 -27.16 -31.01 -11.47
N LYS A 111 -28.07 -31.53 -10.64
CA LYS A 111 -28.55 -30.80 -9.45
C LYS A 111 -27.45 -30.75 -8.39
N LYS A 112 -26.76 -31.87 -8.17
CA LYS A 112 -25.64 -31.92 -7.23
C LYS A 112 -24.46 -31.06 -7.70
N MET A 113 -24.15 -31.08 -9.00
CA MET A 113 -23.10 -30.22 -9.57
C MET A 113 -23.43 -28.73 -9.45
N ARG A 114 -24.70 -28.32 -9.67
CA ARG A 114 -25.13 -26.93 -9.41
C ARG A 114 -24.99 -26.55 -7.94
N GLN A 115 -25.18 -27.47 -7.00
CA GLN A 115 -24.99 -27.21 -5.58
C GLN A 115 -23.52 -26.94 -5.24
N VAL A 116 -22.59 -27.69 -5.85
CA VAL A 116 -21.14 -27.44 -5.73
C VAL A 116 -20.77 -26.07 -6.33
N GLU A 117 -21.28 -25.74 -7.53
CA GLU A 117 -21.06 -24.43 -8.15
C GLU A 117 -21.57 -23.28 -7.27
N ASN A 118 -22.75 -23.42 -6.66
CA ASN A 118 -23.30 -22.41 -5.75
C ASN A 118 -22.48 -22.26 -4.46
N ASN A 119 -21.97 -23.36 -3.91
CA ASN A 119 -21.13 -23.33 -2.72
C ASN A 119 -19.77 -22.67 -3.02
N LEU A 120 -19.17 -22.97 -4.17
CA LEU A 120 -17.97 -22.32 -4.66
C LEU A 120 -18.18 -20.81 -4.79
N PHE A 121 -19.28 -20.40 -5.43
CA PHE A 121 -19.60 -18.98 -5.59
C PHE A 121 -19.71 -18.26 -4.25
N LYS A 122 -20.48 -18.81 -3.30
CA LYS A 122 -20.63 -18.23 -1.96
C LYS A 122 -19.30 -18.15 -1.18
N CYS A 123 -18.44 -19.15 -1.33
CA CYS A 123 -17.11 -19.12 -0.72
C CYS A 123 -16.27 -17.97 -1.27
N ILE A 124 -16.26 -17.80 -2.60
CA ILE A 124 -15.52 -16.73 -3.27
C ILE A 124 -16.09 -15.35 -2.89
N GLU A 125 -17.42 -15.19 -2.85
CA GLU A 125 -18.05 -13.97 -2.33
C GLU A 125 -17.58 -13.65 -0.90
N GLY A 126 -17.47 -14.67 -0.05
CA GLY A 126 -16.93 -14.55 1.30
C GLY A 126 -15.46 -14.13 1.32
N ALA A 127 -14.62 -14.72 0.46
CA ALA A 127 -13.20 -14.36 0.34
C ALA A 127 -13.03 -12.91 -0.11
N VAL A 128 -13.75 -12.49 -1.16
CA VAL A 128 -13.74 -11.12 -1.67
C VAL A 128 -14.31 -10.13 -0.64
N GLY A 129 -15.37 -10.51 0.08
CA GLY A 129 -15.93 -9.71 1.16
C GLY A 129 -14.95 -9.46 2.30
N LYS A 130 -14.17 -10.48 2.69
CA LYS A 130 -13.08 -10.35 3.68
C LYS A 130 -11.99 -9.41 3.16
N SER A 131 -11.54 -9.59 1.91
CA SER A 131 -10.55 -8.70 1.29
C SER A 131 -11.06 -7.25 1.27
N LYS A 132 -12.33 -7.02 0.91
CA LYS A 132 -12.92 -5.67 0.93
C LYS A 132 -12.88 -5.03 2.32
N ALA A 133 -13.20 -5.80 3.36
CA ALA A 133 -13.13 -5.33 4.75
C ALA A 133 -11.69 -5.04 5.20
N GLU A 134 -10.69 -5.70 4.62
CA GLU A 134 -9.27 -5.48 4.94
C GLU A 134 -8.67 -4.20 4.32
N LEU A 135 -9.29 -3.63 3.28
CA LEU A 135 -8.78 -2.41 2.62
C LEU A 135 -8.66 -1.23 3.59
N GLY A 136 -9.66 -1.02 4.46
CA GLY A 136 -9.64 0.05 5.46
C GLY A 136 -8.47 -0.09 6.46
N PRO A 137 -8.36 -1.24 7.17
CA PRO A 137 -7.24 -1.53 8.06
C PRO A 137 -5.88 -1.48 7.34
N MET A 138 -5.80 -1.94 6.09
CA MET A 138 -4.58 -1.85 5.28
C MET A 138 -4.15 -0.39 5.08
N ARG A 139 -5.09 0.48 4.66
CA ARG A 139 -4.83 1.92 4.54
C ARG A 139 -4.32 2.52 5.84
N GLN A 140 -4.96 2.20 6.97
CA GLN A 140 -4.53 2.71 8.28
C GLN A 140 -3.11 2.28 8.64
N ARG A 141 -2.73 1.01 8.37
CA ARG A 141 -1.36 0.54 8.61
C ARG A 141 -0.34 1.31 7.77
N ILE A 142 -0.64 1.50 6.49
CA ILE A 142 0.22 2.27 5.57
C ILE A 142 0.38 3.72 6.07
N GLU A 143 -0.73 4.39 6.38
CA GLU A 143 -0.71 5.79 6.82
C GLU A 143 -0.03 5.98 8.19
N SER A 144 -0.23 5.05 9.13
CA SER A 144 0.38 5.14 10.48
C SER A 144 1.91 5.14 10.44
N ARG A 145 2.51 4.45 9.47
CA ARG A 145 3.96 4.43 9.27
C ARG A 145 4.49 5.72 8.64
N MET A 146 3.65 6.45 7.90
CA MET A 146 4.04 7.68 7.20
C MET A 146 3.97 8.93 8.10
N VAL A 147 3.14 8.93 9.15
CA VAL A 147 2.95 10.11 10.03
C VAL A 147 4.10 10.32 11.01
N LEU A 148 4.79 9.26 11.42
CA LEU A 148 5.81 9.31 12.47
C LEU A 148 7.06 10.12 12.10
N GLU A 149 7.28 10.42 10.82
CA GLU A 149 8.52 11.03 10.35
C GLU A 149 8.40 12.51 10.00
N SER A 150 7.18 13.05 9.94
CA SER A 150 6.97 14.48 9.66
C SER A 150 7.39 15.40 10.82
N SER A 151 7.54 14.87 12.03
CA SER A 151 7.87 15.66 13.24
C SER A 151 9.37 15.86 13.50
N ASN A 152 10.27 15.13 12.81
CA ASN A 152 11.71 15.21 13.07
C ASN A 152 12.50 16.10 12.09
N GLY A 153 11.83 16.76 11.13
CA GLY A 153 12.48 17.57 10.09
C GLY A 153 12.41 19.10 10.28
N ALA A 154 11.68 19.59 11.28
CA ALA A 154 11.44 21.02 11.46
C ALA A 154 11.90 21.49 12.85
N GLY A 155 13.05 22.16 12.93
CA GLY A 155 13.48 22.77 14.18
C GLY A 155 14.93 23.27 14.22
N GLY A 156 15.50 23.71 13.10
CA GLY A 156 16.72 24.53 13.11
C GLY A 156 16.34 26.00 13.14
N ASP A 157 15.82 26.43 14.28
CA ASP A 157 15.58 27.84 14.60
C ASP A 157 16.90 28.62 14.48
N SER A 158 16.92 29.62 13.61
CA SER A 158 18.04 30.55 13.46
C SER A 158 17.49 31.97 13.51
N GLY A 159 17.27 32.42 14.75
CA GLY A 159 17.95 33.60 15.29
C GLY A 159 17.90 34.86 14.44
N GLU A 160 16.96 35.73 14.77
CA GLU A 160 17.22 37.13 15.10
C GLU A 160 18.21 37.89 14.19
N LYS A 161 17.72 38.43 13.07
CA LYS A 161 18.39 39.54 12.38
C LYS A 161 17.95 40.87 12.98
N LYS A 162 18.63 41.29 14.04
CA LYS A 162 18.70 42.70 14.47
C LYS A 162 19.34 43.52 13.34
N GLY A 163 18.56 44.41 12.73
CA GLY A 163 19.05 45.40 11.79
C GLY A 163 19.80 46.50 12.53
N TRP A 164 21.13 46.54 12.36
CA TRP A 164 21.97 47.69 12.71
C TRP A 164 23.03 47.87 11.62
N PHE A 165 23.18 49.12 11.17
CA PHE A 165 24.18 49.73 10.26
C PHE A 165 23.85 49.65 8.75
N GLY A 166 23.92 50.72 7.96
CA GLY A 166 24.35 52.11 8.19
C GLY A 166 24.93 52.70 6.90
N ARG A 167 24.54 53.94 6.59
CA ARG A 167 25.24 54.98 5.79
C ARG A 167 25.89 54.62 4.44
N GLY A 168 25.35 55.23 3.39
CA GLY A 168 26.02 55.61 2.14
C GLY A 168 25.24 56.77 1.53
#